data_AF-A0A9D9IPC6-F1
#
_entry.id   AF-A0A9D9IPC6-F1
#
_cell.length_a   1.000
_cell.length_b   1.000
_cell.length_c   1.000
_cell.angle_alpha   90.00
_cell.angle_beta   90.00
_cell.angle_gamma   90.00
#
_symmetry.space_group_name_H-M   'P 1'
#
loop_
_entity.id
_entity.type
_entity.pdbx_description
1 polymer ?
#
loop_
_entity_poly.entity_id
_entity_poly.type
_entity_poly.pdbx_seq_one_letter_code
_entity_poly.pdbx_strand_id
1 'polypeptide(L)'
;MLLPWLQSCHDIMEYADNPEGNFEALWTMLDEHYCFFKYKDVDWTEVKARYQKKISPAMTDEELFRVCSEMLMELKDGHTNLSSPFDVSRYWIWEQYPANYDDRLVKEHYLGFDYRTASGIDYQILQNNYGYMYYGSFSSTIGEGNLDNILAYLAASDGLIIDVRDNGGGLLTNVETLVARFIDERILAGYISHKTGPGHEEFSEPYPYYIEPAKSRIHYKKPIVVLCNRATFSAANNFVSIMKSIPGVRIIGDTTGGGCGLPFTSELP
;
A
#
# COMPACT_ATOMS: atom_id res chain seq x y z
N MET A 1 -27.79 45.58 1.88
CA MET A 1 -26.85 44.72 1.14
C MET A 1 -26.98 43.32 1.73
N LEU A 2 -27.78 42.46 1.11
CA LEU A 2 -27.99 41.07 1.53
C LEU A 2 -26.93 40.22 0.83
N LEU A 3 -26.02 39.59 1.59
CA LEU A 3 -25.16 38.53 1.06
C LEU A 3 -26.01 37.25 0.92
N PRO A 4 -26.13 36.65 -0.28
CA PRO A 4 -26.68 35.33 -0.40
C PRO A 4 -25.63 34.31 0.04
N TRP A 5 -25.99 33.48 1.02
CA TRP A 5 -25.27 32.27 1.36
C TRP A 5 -25.56 31.24 0.26
N LEU A 6 -24.58 30.94 -0.58
CA LEU A 6 -24.64 29.78 -1.45
C LEU A 6 -24.39 28.55 -0.59
N GLN A 7 -25.47 27.88 -0.20
CA GLN A 7 -25.37 26.49 0.23
C GLN A 7 -25.08 25.66 -1.03
N SER A 8 -23.88 25.10 -1.09
CA SER A 8 -23.59 24.01 -2.02
C SER A 8 -24.32 22.76 -1.51
N CYS A 9 -25.61 22.62 -1.84
CA CYS A 9 -26.26 21.31 -1.79
C CYS A 9 -25.62 20.48 -2.90
N HIS A 10 -24.67 19.62 -2.54
CA HIS A 10 -24.39 18.46 -3.36
C HIS A 10 -25.53 17.49 -3.09
N ASP A 11 -26.40 17.24 -4.07
CA ASP A 11 -27.32 16.12 -3.99
C ASP A 11 -26.46 14.85 -3.88
N ILE A 12 -26.50 14.20 -2.71
CA ILE A 12 -25.91 12.88 -2.57
C ILE A 12 -26.83 11.96 -3.37
N MET A 13 -26.32 11.39 -4.47
CA MET A 13 -27.08 10.39 -5.22
C MET A 13 -27.41 9.23 -4.28
N GLU A 14 -28.69 9.12 -3.90
CA GLU A 14 -29.19 7.97 -3.16
C GLU A 14 -29.53 6.86 -4.15
N TYR A 15 -28.85 5.72 -3.98
CA TYR A 15 -29.13 4.51 -4.73
C TYR A 15 -30.04 3.61 -3.90
N ALA A 16 -30.93 2.88 -4.57
CA ALA A 16 -31.79 1.94 -3.88
C ALA A 16 -31.00 0.72 -3.39
N ASP A 17 -31.32 0.24 -2.19
CA ASP A 17 -30.84 -1.06 -1.67
C ASP A 17 -31.58 -2.22 -2.37
N ASN A 18 -31.18 -2.44 -3.62
CA ASN A 18 -31.58 -3.56 -4.46
C ASN A 18 -30.46 -3.86 -5.49
N PRO A 19 -30.53 -4.98 -6.25
CA PRO A 19 -29.45 -5.34 -7.17
C PRO A 19 -29.08 -4.29 -8.22
N GLU A 20 -30.05 -3.58 -8.77
CA GLU A 20 -29.80 -2.54 -9.79
C GLU A 20 -29.16 -1.30 -9.17
N GLY A 21 -29.65 -0.86 -8.01
CA GLY A 21 -29.10 0.30 -7.30
C GLY A 21 -27.69 0.05 -6.77
N ASN A 22 -27.43 -1.13 -6.20
CA ASN A 22 -26.10 -1.54 -5.74
C ASN A 22 -25.09 -1.65 -6.90
N PHE A 23 -25.49 -2.22 -8.04
CA PHE A 23 -24.66 -2.26 -9.24
C PHE A 23 -24.32 -0.86 -9.75
N GLU A 24 -25.32 0.01 -9.87
CA GLU A 24 -25.14 1.38 -10.36
C GLU A 24 -24.25 2.19 -9.40
N ALA A 25 -24.47 2.07 -8.09
CA ALA A 25 -23.65 2.70 -7.06
C ALA A 25 -22.18 2.27 -7.18
N LEU A 26 -21.92 0.95 -7.26
CA LEU A 26 -20.57 0.43 -7.39
C LEU A 26 -19.89 0.93 -8.67
N TRP A 27 -20.58 0.82 -9.81
CA TRP A 27 -20.01 1.26 -11.08
C TRP A 27 -19.65 2.74 -11.08
N THR A 28 -20.55 3.59 -10.58
CA THR A 28 -20.35 5.06 -10.50
C THR A 28 -19.23 5.42 -9.54
N MET A 29 -19.15 4.76 -8.38
CA MET A 29 -18.04 4.98 -7.44
C MET A 29 -16.69 4.69 -8.09
N LEU A 30 -16.57 3.62 -8.87
CA LEU A 30 -15.35 3.34 -9.62
C LEU A 30 -15.14 4.38 -10.73
N ASP A 31 -16.17 4.73 -11.48
CA ASP A 31 -16.09 5.72 -12.57
C ASP A 31 -15.53 7.07 -12.08
N GLU A 32 -16.00 7.54 -10.94
CA GLU A 32 -15.65 8.85 -10.40
C GLU A 32 -14.36 8.85 -9.56
N HIS A 33 -14.08 7.76 -8.83
CA HIS A 33 -13.00 7.74 -7.84
C HIS A 33 -11.81 6.85 -8.21
N TYR A 34 -11.93 5.94 -9.18
CA TYR A 34 -10.80 5.10 -9.55
C TYR A 34 -9.71 5.92 -10.25
N CYS A 35 -8.49 5.84 -9.71
CA CYS A 35 -7.39 6.73 -10.10
C CYS A 35 -6.60 6.27 -11.34
N PHE A 36 -6.83 5.05 -11.83
CA PHE A 36 -5.86 4.40 -12.72
C PHE A 36 -6.41 3.99 -14.08
N PHE A 37 -7.61 4.44 -14.47
CA PHE A 37 -8.20 4.11 -15.79
C PHE A 37 -7.26 4.36 -16.97
N LYS A 38 -6.50 5.47 -16.96
CA LYS A 38 -5.51 5.79 -18.00
C LYS A 38 -4.49 4.66 -18.25
N TYR A 39 -4.18 3.88 -17.21
CA TYR A 39 -3.20 2.78 -17.26
C TYR A 39 -3.86 1.43 -17.52
N LYS A 40 -5.17 1.40 -17.72
CA LYS A 40 -5.95 0.19 -18.01
C LYS A 40 -6.36 0.20 -19.47
N ASP A 41 -6.24 -0.96 -20.09
CA ASP A 41 -6.83 -1.22 -21.41
C ASP A 41 -8.29 -1.64 -21.21
N VAL A 42 -9.12 -0.68 -20.78
CA VAL A 42 -10.53 -0.91 -20.44
C VAL A 42 -11.39 0.28 -20.84
N ASP A 43 -12.54 0.01 -21.46
CA ASP A 43 -13.61 1.00 -21.66
C ASP A 43 -14.63 0.79 -20.54
N TRP A 44 -14.60 1.66 -19.52
CA TRP A 44 -15.46 1.51 -18.35
C TRP A 44 -16.94 1.69 -18.68
N THR A 45 -17.27 2.43 -19.75
CA THR A 45 -18.65 2.61 -20.23
C THR A 45 -19.16 1.33 -20.91
N GLU A 46 -18.32 0.68 -21.73
CA GLU A 46 -18.62 -0.64 -22.30
C GLU A 46 -18.86 -1.66 -21.19
N VAL A 47 -17.96 -1.69 -20.20
CA VAL A 47 -18.07 -2.59 -19.05
C VAL A 47 -19.41 -2.40 -18.34
N LYS A 48 -19.84 -1.15 -18.10
CA LYS A 48 -21.17 -0.87 -17.55
C LYS A 48 -22.26 -1.57 -18.35
N ALA A 49 -22.31 -1.29 -19.66
CA ALA A 49 -23.37 -1.75 -20.54
C ALA A 49 -23.41 -3.27 -20.66
N ARG A 50 -22.25 -3.94 -20.58
CA ARG A 50 -22.14 -5.39 -20.63
C ARG A 50 -22.58 -6.05 -19.32
N TYR A 51 -22.15 -5.52 -18.18
CA TYR A 51 -22.48 -6.11 -16.87
C TYR A 51 -23.89 -5.76 -16.39
N GLN A 52 -24.42 -4.59 -16.74
CA GLN A 52 -25.80 -4.22 -16.41
C GLN A 52 -26.82 -5.20 -16.99
N LYS A 53 -26.57 -5.75 -18.18
CA LYS A 53 -27.43 -6.78 -18.81
C LYS A 53 -27.48 -8.09 -18.04
N LYS A 54 -26.53 -8.34 -17.14
CA LYS A 54 -26.52 -9.51 -16.26
C LYS A 54 -27.39 -9.29 -15.02
N ILE A 55 -27.67 -8.04 -14.63
CA ILE A 55 -28.39 -7.72 -13.39
C ILE A 55 -29.89 -8.01 -13.52
N SER A 56 -30.48 -8.53 -12.45
CA SER A 56 -31.92 -8.79 -12.35
C SER A 56 -32.44 -8.47 -10.95
N PRO A 57 -33.68 -7.95 -10.82
CA PRO A 57 -34.29 -7.70 -9.51
C PRO A 57 -34.47 -8.94 -8.63
N ALA A 58 -34.40 -10.15 -9.20
CA ALA A 58 -34.59 -11.41 -8.50
C ALA A 58 -33.26 -12.04 -8.00
N MET A 59 -32.13 -11.37 -8.19
CA MET A 59 -30.82 -11.86 -7.76
C MET A 59 -30.72 -11.97 -6.24
N THR A 60 -30.02 -13.01 -5.79
CA THR A 60 -29.49 -13.10 -4.43
C THR A 60 -28.25 -12.22 -4.26
N ASP A 61 -27.89 -11.91 -3.01
CA ASP A 61 -26.68 -11.14 -2.69
C ASP A 61 -25.41 -11.81 -3.23
N GLU A 62 -25.33 -13.15 -3.17
CA GLU A 62 -24.19 -13.90 -3.71
C GLU A 62 -24.08 -13.80 -5.24
N GLU A 63 -25.22 -13.83 -5.95
CA GLU A 63 -25.25 -13.69 -7.41
C GLU A 63 -24.86 -12.28 -7.84
N LEU A 64 -25.38 -11.26 -7.15
CA LEU A 64 -24.99 -9.87 -7.36
C LEU A 64 -23.51 -9.67 -7.07
N PHE A 65 -23.03 -10.14 -5.92
CA PHE A 65 -21.63 -10.07 -5.52
C PHE A 65 -20.72 -10.69 -6.58
N ARG A 66 -21.08 -11.86 -7.13
CA ARG A 66 -20.30 -12.50 -8.20
C ARG A 66 -20.23 -11.63 -9.46
N VAL A 67 -21.36 -11.09 -9.92
CA VAL A 67 -21.40 -10.24 -11.13
C VAL A 67 -20.58 -8.95 -10.94
N CYS A 68 -20.73 -8.29 -9.79
CA CYS A 68 -19.96 -7.12 -9.43
C CYS A 68 -18.46 -7.43 -9.29
N SER A 69 -18.11 -8.58 -8.69
CA SER A 69 -16.73 -9.05 -8.60
C SER A 69 -16.11 -9.27 -9.97
N GLU A 70 -16.83 -9.91 -10.89
CA GLU A 70 -16.40 -10.08 -12.28
C GLU A 70 -16.15 -8.73 -12.98
N MET A 71 -17.02 -7.74 -12.75
CA MET A 71 -16.84 -6.39 -13.28
C MET A 71 -15.55 -5.74 -12.77
N LEU A 72 -15.26 -5.84 -11.48
CA LEU A 72 -14.03 -5.28 -10.90
C LEU A 72 -12.76 -6.00 -11.41
N MET A 73 -12.84 -7.29 -11.76
CA MET A 73 -11.71 -8.02 -12.33
C MET A 73 -11.26 -7.48 -13.71
N GLU A 74 -12.12 -6.77 -14.44
CA GLU A 74 -11.77 -6.10 -15.71
C GLU A 74 -10.67 -5.03 -15.51
N LEU A 75 -10.60 -4.43 -14.32
CA LEU A 75 -9.56 -3.46 -13.95
C LEU A 75 -8.19 -4.11 -13.80
N LYS A 76 -8.12 -5.44 -13.65
CA LYS A 76 -6.88 -6.20 -13.41
C LYS A 76 -6.03 -5.55 -12.31
N ASP A 77 -6.69 -5.15 -11.24
CA ASP A 77 -6.11 -4.44 -10.11
C ASP A 77 -6.33 -5.26 -8.84
N GLY A 78 -5.26 -5.76 -8.23
CA GLY A 78 -5.41 -6.51 -6.99
C GLY A 78 -5.53 -5.64 -5.74
N HIS A 79 -5.60 -4.32 -5.89
CA HIS A 79 -5.90 -3.35 -4.82
C HIS A 79 -7.34 -2.82 -4.90
N THR A 80 -8.17 -3.41 -5.77
CA THR A 80 -9.61 -3.15 -5.85
C THR A 80 -10.37 -4.39 -5.37
N ASN A 81 -11.19 -4.22 -4.34
CA ASN A 81 -11.91 -5.31 -3.69
C ASN A 81 -13.34 -4.87 -3.39
N LEU A 82 -14.28 -5.82 -3.51
CA LEU A 82 -15.65 -5.71 -2.99
C LEU A 82 -15.75 -6.61 -1.77
N SER A 83 -16.23 -6.09 -0.65
CA SER A 83 -16.35 -6.86 0.60
C SER A 83 -17.82 -7.04 0.96
N SER A 84 -18.19 -8.25 1.36
CA SER A 84 -19.50 -8.61 1.91
C SER A 84 -19.32 -9.39 3.22
N PRO A 85 -20.40 -9.68 3.97
CA PRO A 85 -20.32 -10.54 5.14
C PRO A 85 -19.87 -11.99 4.84
N PHE A 86 -19.94 -12.43 3.59
CA PHE A 86 -19.66 -13.81 3.19
C PHE A 86 -18.40 -13.97 2.32
N ASP A 87 -17.90 -12.92 1.65
CA ASP A 87 -16.71 -13.01 0.81
C ASP A 87 -16.04 -11.64 0.54
N VAL A 88 -14.79 -11.65 0.04
CA VAL A 88 -14.07 -10.48 -0.45
C VAL A 88 -13.53 -10.76 -1.85
N SER A 89 -13.96 -9.98 -2.83
CA SER A 89 -13.54 -10.13 -4.23
C SER A 89 -12.09 -9.71 -4.40
N ARG A 90 -11.33 -10.46 -5.22
CA ARG A 90 -9.89 -10.25 -5.39
C ARG A 90 -9.45 -10.61 -6.81
N TYR A 91 -8.53 -9.82 -7.35
CA TYR A 91 -7.80 -10.16 -8.56
C TYR A 91 -6.48 -10.88 -8.20
N TRP A 92 -6.53 -12.21 -8.09
CA TRP A 92 -5.47 -13.09 -7.56
C TRP A 92 -4.18 -13.21 -8.40
N ILE A 93 -3.88 -12.26 -9.29
CA ILE A 93 -2.65 -12.35 -10.10
C ILE A 93 -1.38 -12.28 -9.24
N TRP A 94 -1.45 -11.68 -8.05
CA TRP A 94 -0.32 -11.58 -7.12
C TRP A 94 0.14 -12.93 -6.57
N GLU A 95 -0.78 -13.90 -6.42
CA GLU A 95 -0.44 -15.26 -5.95
C GLU A 95 0.31 -16.09 -7.00
N GLN A 96 0.35 -15.62 -8.25
CA GLN A 96 1.03 -16.32 -9.34
C GLN A 96 2.54 -16.01 -9.42
N TYR A 97 3.02 -15.02 -8.67
CA TYR A 97 4.44 -14.69 -8.59
C TYR A 97 5.16 -15.58 -7.57
N PRO A 98 6.45 -15.89 -7.76
CA PRO A 98 7.21 -16.66 -6.78
C PRO A 98 7.22 -15.96 -5.42
N ALA A 99 7.04 -16.73 -4.34
CA ALA A 99 7.05 -16.19 -2.97
C ALA A 99 8.37 -15.46 -2.64
N ASN A 100 9.52 -15.97 -3.12
CA ASN A 100 10.84 -15.36 -2.92
C ASN A 100 11.24 -15.10 -1.45
N TYR A 101 10.53 -15.72 -0.51
CA TYR A 101 10.72 -15.60 0.93
C TYR A 101 10.20 -16.84 1.65
N ASP A 102 10.89 -17.25 2.71
CA ASP A 102 10.47 -18.26 3.66
C ASP A 102 11.03 -17.87 5.04
N ASP A 103 10.15 -17.47 5.96
CA ASP A 103 10.51 -17.00 7.30
C ASP A 103 11.28 -18.05 8.10
N ARG A 104 10.89 -19.33 7.97
CA ARG A 104 11.54 -20.43 8.68
C ARG A 104 12.97 -20.63 8.18
N LEU A 105 13.17 -20.60 6.86
CA LEU A 105 14.49 -20.73 6.23
C LEU A 105 15.41 -19.59 6.70
N VAL A 106 14.91 -18.35 6.72
CA VAL A 106 15.68 -17.19 7.20
C VAL A 106 16.08 -17.37 8.67
N LYS A 107 15.12 -17.71 9.54
CA LYS A 107 15.38 -17.89 10.96
C LYS A 107 16.32 -19.04 11.27
N GLU A 108 16.21 -20.14 10.52
CA GLU A 108 17.02 -21.34 10.73
C GLU A 108 18.45 -21.19 10.19
N HIS A 109 18.61 -20.69 8.97
CA HIS A 109 19.89 -20.72 8.28
C HIS A 109 20.70 -19.42 8.34
N TYR A 110 20.05 -18.29 8.64
CA TYR A 110 20.73 -16.99 8.73
C TYR A 110 20.80 -16.48 10.16
N LEU A 111 19.72 -16.63 10.92
CA LEU A 111 19.62 -16.10 12.29
C LEU A 111 19.90 -17.14 13.39
N GLY A 112 19.83 -18.43 13.06
CA GLY A 112 20.02 -19.53 14.01
C GLY A 112 19.06 -19.50 15.21
N PHE A 113 17.88 -18.89 15.07
CA PHE A 113 16.91 -18.62 16.15
C PHE A 113 17.44 -17.81 17.35
N ASP A 114 18.57 -17.10 17.21
CA ASP A 114 19.20 -16.28 18.26
C ASP A 114 19.10 -14.77 17.97
N TYR A 115 18.12 -14.37 17.17
CA TYR A 115 17.85 -12.98 16.86
C TYR A 115 17.14 -12.26 18.02
N ARG A 116 17.21 -10.93 18.03
CA ARG A 116 16.46 -10.09 18.95
C ARG A 116 15.18 -9.60 18.29
N THR A 117 14.14 -9.35 19.07
CA THR A 117 12.89 -8.76 18.58
C THR A 117 12.54 -7.51 19.37
N ALA A 118 12.24 -6.41 18.68
CA ALA A 118 11.69 -5.20 19.28
C ALA A 118 10.73 -4.51 18.31
N SER A 119 9.52 -4.16 18.76
CA SER A 119 8.52 -3.45 17.95
C SER A 119 8.19 -4.12 16.60
N GLY A 120 8.12 -5.46 16.57
CA GLY A 120 7.85 -6.21 15.35
C GLY A 120 9.03 -6.27 14.37
N ILE A 121 10.22 -5.84 14.79
CA ILE A 121 11.46 -5.97 14.02
C ILE A 121 12.32 -7.07 14.64
N ASP A 122 12.63 -8.10 13.85
CA ASP A 122 13.60 -9.14 14.19
C ASP A 122 14.97 -8.72 13.65
N TYR A 123 16.03 -8.74 14.47
CA TYR A 123 17.32 -8.18 14.09
C TYR A 123 18.53 -8.88 14.72
N GLN A 124 19.64 -8.89 13.99
CA GLN A 124 20.90 -9.53 14.39
C GLN A 124 22.08 -9.01 13.55
N ILE A 125 23.30 -9.04 14.09
CA ILE A 125 24.53 -8.97 13.27
C ILE A 125 24.89 -10.39 12.84
N LEU A 126 24.92 -10.63 11.54
CA LEU A 126 25.24 -11.91 10.93
C LEU A 126 26.73 -12.26 11.10
N GLN A 127 27.09 -13.54 10.89
CA GLN A 127 28.47 -14.04 11.05
C GLN A 127 29.51 -13.32 10.18
N ASN A 128 29.08 -12.76 9.04
CA ASN A 128 29.91 -11.97 8.13
C ASN A 128 29.88 -10.47 8.44
N ASN A 129 29.47 -10.08 9.65
CA ASN A 129 29.44 -8.71 10.17
C ASN A 129 28.48 -7.74 9.46
N TYR A 130 27.50 -8.23 8.69
CA TYR A 130 26.40 -7.39 8.20
C TYR A 130 25.24 -7.39 9.19
N GLY A 131 24.66 -6.23 9.42
CA GLY A 131 23.42 -6.09 10.17
C GLY A 131 22.26 -6.61 9.34
N TYR A 132 21.34 -7.31 9.96
CA TYR A 132 20.08 -7.73 9.37
C TYR A 132 18.95 -7.26 10.27
N MET A 133 17.92 -6.69 9.67
CA MET A 133 16.65 -6.45 10.33
C MET A 133 15.49 -6.81 9.40
N TYR A 134 14.55 -7.60 9.89
CA TYR A 134 13.32 -7.95 9.22
C TYR A 134 12.16 -7.20 9.85
N TYR A 135 11.41 -6.46 9.03
CA TYR A 135 10.22 -5.76 9.46
C TYR A 135 9.05 -6.24 8.61
N GLY A 136 8.32 -7.24 9.12
CA GLY A 136 7.30 -7.97 8.36
C GLY A 136 5.96 -7.26 8.22
N SER A 137 5.70 -6.16 8.94
CA SER A 137 4.47 -5.38 8.79
C SER A 137 4.62 -3.95 9.28
N PHE A 138 4.30 -2.98 8.42
CA PHE A 138 4.17 -1.58 8.85
C PHE A 138 2.95 -1.32 9.76
N SER A 139 2.13 -2.33 10.06
CA SER A 139 1.08 -2.24 11.09
C SER A 139 1.63 -2.46 12.51
N SER A 140 2.81 -3.07 12.64
CA SER A 140 3.48 -3.20 13.93
C SER A 140 4.15 -1.89 14.34
N THR A 141 3.58 -1.16 15.30
CA THR A 141 4.09 0.15 15.70
C THR A 141 5.57 0.13 16.10
N ILE A 142 6.34 1.06 15.54
CA ILE A 142 7.74 1.28 15.92
C ILE A 142 7.87 2.48 16.86
N GLY A 143 8.61 2.30 17.95
CA GLY A 143 8.93 3.37 18.89
C GLY A 143 10.34 3.90 18.66
N GLU A 144 10.54 5.21 18.86
CA GLU A 144 11.86 5.85 18.71
C GLU A 144 12.93 5.20 19.59
N GLY A 145 12.60 4.85 20.84
CA GLY A 145 13.53 4.18 21.76
C GLY A 145 13.88 2.76 21.31
N ASN A 146 12.95 2.05 20.66
CA ASN A 146 13.21 0.73 20.11
C ASN A 146 14.18 0.82 18.94
N LEU A 147 13.95 1.77 18.01
CA LEU A 147 14.86 2.02 16.90
C LEU A 147 16.25 2.48 17.38
N ASP A 148 16.34 3.30 18.42
CA ASP A 148 17.63 3.65 19.01
C ASP A 148 18.38 2.40 19.51
N ASN A 149 17.70 1.47 20.21
CA ASN A 149 18.34 0.24 20.67
C ASN A 149 18.74 -0.70 19.52
N ILE A 150 17.87 -0.85 18.52
CA ILE A 150 18.14 -1.68 17.33
C ILE A 150 19.36 -1.13 16.59
N LEU A 151 19.34 0.17 16.25
CA LEU A 151 20.40 0.79 15.46
C LEU A 151 21.70 0.95 16.25
N ALA A 152 21.66 1.15 17.58
CA ALA A 152 22.86 1.12 18.41
C ALA A 152 23.55 -0.25 18.37
N TYR A 153 22.77 -1.34 18.45
CA TYR A 153 23.30 -2.69 18.30
C TYR A 153 23.86 -2.92 16.89
N LEU A 154 23.12 -2.55 15.85
CA LEU A 154 23.53 -2.75 14.46
C LEU A 154 24.68 -1.81 14.02
N ALA A 155 25.00 -0.76 14.76
CA ALA A 155 26.03 0.22 14.40
C ALA A 155 27.44 -0.41 14.22
N ALA A 156 27.71 -1.55 14.87
CA ALA A 156 28.97 -2.28 14.73
C ALA A 156 29.13 -3.00 13.38
N SER A 157 28.03 -3.25 12.65
CA SER A 157 28.05 -3.95 11.36
C SER A 157 28.68 -3.14 10.23
N ASP A 158 29.16 -3.79 9.17
CA ASP A 158 29.77 -3.12 8.00
C ASP A 158 28.74 -2.53 7.02
N GLY A 159 27.49 -3.00 7.10
CA GLY A 159 26.35 -2.54 6.32
C GLY A 159 25.07 -3.18 6.82
N LEU A 160 23.91 -2.70 6.39
CA LEU A 160 22.60 -3.13 6.88
C LEU A 160 21.75 -3.72 5.77
N ILE A 161 21.15 -4.88 6.03
CA ILE A 161 20.09 -5.49 5.23
C ILE A 161 18.77 -5.21 5.94
N ILE A 162 17.87 -4.51 5.26
CA ILE A 162 16.50 -4.25 5.69
C ILE A 162 15.58 -5.15 4.87
N ASP A 163 15.05 -6.20 5.49
CA ASP A 163 14.16 -7.13 4.82
C ASP A 163 12.69 -6.76 5.07
N VAL A 164 11.99 -6.42 4.00
CA VAL A 164 10.54 -6.12 3.97
C VAL A 164 9.81 -7.04 2.99
N ARG A 165 10.38 -8.19 2.64
CA ARG A 165 9.66 -9.26 1.93
C ARG A 165 8.45 -9.70 2.76
N ASP A 166 7.34 -10.02 2.08
CA ASP A 166 6.05 -10.35 2.69
C ASP A 166 5.41 -9.25 3.58
N ASN A 167 5.94 -8.02 3.54
CA ASN A 167 5.35 -6.89 4.24
C ASN A 167 4.22 -6.25 3.40
N GLY A 168 2.97 -6.56 3.75
CA GLY A 168 1.77 -6.01 3.10
C GLY A 168 1.47 -4.53 3.40
N GLY A 169 2.36 -3.82 4.08
CA GLY A 169 2.21 -2.43 4.46
C GLY A 169 1.59 -2.25 5.85
N GLY A 170 0.82 -1.16 6.01
CA GLY A 170 0.34 -0.68 7.30
C GLY A 170 0.41 0.85 7.37
N LEU A 171 0.94 1.39 8.47
CA LEU A 171 0.91 2.83 8.73
C LEU A 171 2.06 3.56 8.00
N LEU A 172 1.74 4.60 7.23
CA LEU A 172 2.74 5.48 6.61
C LEU A 172 3.59 6.24 7.64
N THR A 173 3.06 6.51 8.83
CA THR A 173 3.86 7.10 9.92
C THR A 173 5.03 6.22 10.33
N ASN A 174 4.86 4.88 10.31
CA ASN A 174 5.97 3.95 10.57
C ASN A 174 6.99 3.96 9.41
N VAL A 175 6.56 4.21 8.17
CA VAL A 175 7.47 4.40 7.04
C VAL A 175 8.33 5.65 7.27
N GLU A 176 7.69 6.78 7.59
CA GLU A 176 8.37 8.06 7.87
C GLU A 176 9.36 7.93 9.03
N THR A 177 8.92 7.39 10.17
CA THR A 177 9.76 7.21 11.36
C THR A 177 10.98 6.32 11.06
N LEU A 178 10.83 5.28 10.24
CA LEU A 178 11.94 4.41 9.88
C LEU A 178 12.90 5.08 8.88
N VAL A 179 12.39 5.69 7.81
CA VAL A 179 13.19 6.40 6.81
C VAL A 179 13.99 7.54 7.44
N ALA A 180 13.41 8.25 8.40
CA ALA A 180 14.06 9.35 9.12
C ALA A 180 15.37 8.93 9.82
N ARG A 181 15.61 7.62 10.04
CA ARG A 181 16.87 7.08 10.59
C ARG A 181 17.99 6.89 9.56
N PHE A 182 17.68 7.03 8.27
CA PHE A 182 18.60 6.74 7.16
C PHE A 182 18.90 7.96 6.30
N ILE A 183 18.46 9.14 6.72
CA ILE A 183 18.70 10.42 6.05
C ILE A 183 19.29 11.43 7.02
N ASP A 184 20.13 12.33 6.52
CA ASP A 184 20.74 13.41 7.32
C ASP A 184 20.20 14.80 6.97
N GLU A 185 19.46 14.91 5.87
CA GLU A 185 18.81 16.13 5.40
C GLU A 185 17.40 15.82 4.92
N ARG A 186 16.56 16.86 4.81
CA ARG A 186 15.21 16.73 4.26
C ARG A 186 15.28 16.19 2.84
N ILE A 187 14.53 15.11 2.56
CA ILE A 187 14.43 14.55 1.23
C ILE A 187 13.05 14.75 0.62
N LEU A 188 13.00 14.90 -0.70
CA LEU A 188 11.77 14.75 -1.47
C LEU A 188 11.46 13.25 -1.60
N ALA A 189 10.45 12.79 -0.88
CA ALA A 189 10.02 11.39 -0.86
C ALA A 189 9.12 11.04 -2.04
N GLY A 190 8.43 12.02 -2.62
CA GLY A 190 7.62 11.84 -3.82
C GLY A 190 6.64 12.99 -4.06
N TYR A 191 5.59 12.72 -4.83
CA TYR A 191 4.49 13.63 -5.09
C TYR A 191 3.16 12.91 -4.87
N ILE A 192 2.15 13.67 -4.45
CA ILE A 192 0.78 13.18 -4.25
C ILE A 192 -0.14 14.02 -5.12
N SER A 193 -1.09 13.36 -5.77
CA SER A 193 -2.22 13.96 -6.49
C SER A 193 -3.51 13.33 -5.98
N HIS A 194 -4.54 14.15 -5.78
CA HIS A 194 -5.87 13.69 -5.35
C HIS A 194 -6.87 13.84 -6.49
N LYS A 195 -7.89 12.97 -6.54
CA LYS A 195 -9.07 13.21 -7.36
C LYS A 195 -9.74 14.52 -6.95
N THR A 196 -10.05 15.37 -7.91
CA THR A 196 -10.72 16.67 -7.69
C THR A 196 -12.10 16.76 -8.32
N GLY A 197 -12.45 15.79 -9.16
CA GLY A 197 -13.72 15.73 -9.86
C GLY A 197 -13.99 14.32 -10.41
N PRO A 198 -15.16 14.11 -11.03
CA PRO A 198 -15.62 12.79 -11.47
C PRO A 198 -14.89 12.31 -12.74
N GLY A 199 -14.30 13.20 -13.54
CA GLY A 199 -13.56 12.79 -14.72
C GLY A 199 -12.37 11.88 -14.40
N HIS A 200 -12.12 10.89 -15.25
CA HIS A 200 -11.08 9.86 -15.04
C HIS A 200 -9.68 10.45 -14.85
N GLU A 201 -9.38 11.58 -15.50
CA GLU A 201 -8.10 12.30 -15.41
C GLU A 201 -8.17 13.61 -14.61
N GLU A 202 -9.25 13.85 -13.87
CA GLU A 202 -9.38 15.05 -13.03
C GLU A 202 -8.66 14.89 -11.68
N PHE A 203 -7.40 15.30 -11.67
CA PHE A 203 -6.54 15.30 -10.49
C PHE A 203 -6.03 16.70 -10.15
N SER A 204 -5.72 16.92 -8.87
CA SER A 204 -4.96 18.08 -8.44
C SER A 204 -3.55 18.06 -9.05
N GLU A 205 -2.99 19.26 -9.24
CA GLU A 205 -1.54 19.38 -9.50
C GLU A 205 -0.74 18.61 -8.44
N PRO A 206 0.28 17.82 -8.84
CA PRO A 206 1.07 17.04 -7.90
C PRO A 206 1.76 17.96 -6.89
N TYR A 207 1.54 17.73 -5.60
CA TYR A 207 2.24 18.45 -4.55
C TYR A 207 3.33 17.57 -3.93
N PRO A 208 4.48 18.18 -3.55
CA PRO A 208 5.63 17.43 -3.07
C PRO A 208 5.42 16.93 -1.63
N TYR A 209 5.82 15.69 -1.39
CA TYR A 209 5.84 15.02 -0.09
C TYR A 209 7.29 14.86 0.38
N TYR A 210 7.58 15.30 1.60
CA TYR A 210 8.94 15.35 2.15
C TYR A 210 9.03 14.60 3.47
N ILE A 211 10.22 14.05 3.74
CA ILE A 211 10.54 13.43 5.03
C ILE A 211 11.72 14.19 5.64
N GLU A 212 11.60 14.49 6.92
CA GLU A 212 12.62 15.16 7.72
C GLU A 212 13.47 14.12 8.48
N PRO A 213 14.78 14.35 8.65
CA PRO A 213 15.65 13.47 9.44
C PRO A 213 15.23 13.44 10.92
N ALA A 214 15.48 12.31 11.58
CA ALA A 214 15.14 12.14 12.98
C ALA A 214 16.03 13.01 13.89
N LYS A 215 15.43 13.95 14.63
CA LYS A 215 16.20 14.88 15.47
C LYS A 215 16.68 14.22 16.75
N SER A 216 17.98 14.35 17.05
CA SER A 216 18.62 13.83 18.27
C SER A 216 18.44 12.31 18.43
N ARG A 217 18.44 11.57 17.32
CA ARG A 217 18.30 10.10 17.27
C ARG A 217 19.50 9.45 16.56
N ILE A 218 19.61 8.13 16.69
CA ILE A 218 20.64 7.37 16.00
C ILE A 218 20.30 7.28 14.51
N HIS A 219 21.27 7.65 13.67
CA HIS A 219 21.22 7.52 12.22
C HIS A 219 22.19 6.43 11.76
N TYR A 220 21.73 5.57 10.85
CA TYR A 220 22.60 4.56 10.24
C TYR A 220 23.11 5.07 8.89
N LYS A 221 24.43 5.23 8.76
CA LYS A 221 25.08 5.91 7.62
C LYS A 221 25.93 5.00 6.73
N LYS A 222 26.05 3.72 7.11
CA LYS A 222 26.78 2.71 6.32
C LYS A 222 25.89 2.21 5.17
N PRO A 223 26.43 1.50 4.16
CA PRO A 223 25.64 1.01 3.03
C PRO A 223 24.43 0.18 3.45
N ILE A 224 23.31 0.34 2.75
CA ILE A 224 22.04 -0.33 3.04
C ILE A 224 21.58 -1.13 1.82
N VAL A 225 21.10 -2.34 2.05
CA VAL A 225 20.35 -3.14 1.10
C VAL A 225 18.92 -3.29 1.61
N VAL A 226 17.93 -3.06 0.76
CA VAL A 226 16.51 -3.35 1.06
C VAL A 226 16.10 -4.58 0.25
N LEU A 227 15.57 -5.60 0.93
CA LEU A 227 15.00 -6.78 0.28
C LEU A 227 13.48 -6.61 0.15
N CYS A 228 12.95 -6.83 -1.05
CA CYS A 228 11.52 -6.79 -1.32
C CYS A 228 11.09 -7.91 -2.29
N ASN A 229 9.81 -8.26 -2.24
CA ASN A 229 9.20 -9.23 -3.15
C ASN A 229 7.80 -8.77 -3.58
N ARG A 230 7.07 -9.62 -4.31
CA ARG A 230 5.73 -9.29 -4.79
C ARG A 230 4.71 -9.07 -3.65
N ALA A 231 4.92 -9.67 -2.49
CA ALA A 231 4.12 -9.47 -1.30
C ALA A 231 4.53 -8.23 -0.47
N THR A 232 5.55 -7.47 -0.91
CA THR A 232 5.84 -6.13 -0.40
C THR A 232 4.93 -5.11 -1.09
N PHE A 233 3.85 -4.64 -0.46
CA PHE A 233 2.88 -3.72 -1.09
C PHE A 233 2.36 -2.62 -0.15
N SER A 234 1.54 -1.71 -0.68
CA SER A 234 0.90 -0.62 0.09
C SER A 234 1.94 0.34 0.71
N ALA A 235 1.89 0.60 2.02
CA ALA A 235 2.90 1.41 2.71
C ALA A 235 4.33 0.86 2.56
N ALA A 236 4.50 -0.46 2.45
CA ALA A 236 5.82 -1.06 2.23
C ALA A 236 6.38 -0.76 0.83
N ASN A 237 5.51 -0.65 -0.18
CA ASN A 237 5.92 -0.17 -1.51
C ASN A 237 6.41 1.28 -1.46
N ASN A 238 5.74 2.16 -0.68
CA ASN A 238 6.23 3.52 -0.45
C ASN A 238 7.61 3.51 0.20
N PHE A 239 7.80 2.70 1.25
CA PHE A 239 9.11 2.56 1.90
C PHE A 239 10.19 2.17 0.89
N VAL A 240 9.97 1.13 0.07
CA VAL A 240 10.94 0.69 -0.95
C VAL A 240 11.21 1.80 -1.97
N SER A 241 10.17 2.51 -2.44
CA SER A 241 10.30 3.61 -3.39
C SER A 241 11.13 4.77 -2.83
N ILE A 242 10.91 5.14 -1.57
CA ILE A 242 11.64 6.22 -0.89
C ILE A 242 13.08 5.78 -0.63
N MET A 243 13.30 4.58 -0.09
CA MET A 243 14.65 4.07 0.18
C MET A 243 15.49 3.99 -1.10
N LYS A 244 14.87 3.69 -2.25
CA LYS A 244 15.55 3.69 -3.56
C LYS A 244 16.11 5.05 -3.98
N SER A 245 15.56 6.16 -3.48
CA SER A 245 16.06 7.51 -3.80
C SER A 245 17.21 7.97 -2.91
N ILE A 246 17.49 7.25 -1.81
CA ILE A 246 18.53 7.61 -0.85
C ILE A 246 19.90 7.13 -1.35
N PRO A 247 20.94 8.00 -1.40
CA PRO A 247 22.29 7.59 -1.79
C PRO A 247 22.86 6.49 -0.89
N GLY A 248 23.48 5.48 -1.51
CA GLY A 248 24.07 4.35 -0.78
C GLY A 248 23.09 3.23 -0.42
N VAL A 249 21.82 3.35 -0.79
CA VAL A 249 20.81 2.29 -0.69
C VAL A 249 20.72 1.51 -2.01
N ARG A 250 20.58 0.18 -1.92
CA ARG A 250 20.29 -0.70 -3.06
C ARG A 250 19.08 -1.59 -2.78
N ILE A 251 18.17 -1.68 -3.75
CA ILE A 251 17.01 -2.57 -3.70
C ILE A 251 17.36 -3.90 -4.38
N ILE A 252 17.05 -5.04 -3.74
CA ILE A 252 17.32 -6.40 -4.25
C ILE A 252 16.09 -7.29 -3.99
N GLY A 253 15.83 -8.23 -4.90
CA GLY A 253 14.73 -9.19 -4.79
C GLY A 253 13.87 -9.16 -6.04
N ASP A 254 12.59 -8.90 -5.88
CA ASP A 254 11.60 -8.81 -6.97
C ASP A 254 10.87 -7.46 -6.97
N THR A 255 10.11 -7.21 -8.03
CA THR A 255 9.20 -6.06 -8.12
C THR A 255 8.16 -6.14 -7.00
N THR A 256 7.99 -5.05 -6.26
CA THR A 256 6.96 -4.91 -5.22
C THR A 256 5.55 -5.15 -5.76
N GLY A 257 4.59 -5.41 -4.87
CA GLY A 257 3.17 -5.53 -5.20
C GLY A 257 2.50 -4.19 -5.55
N GLY A 258 3.22 -3.07 -5.48
CA GLY A 258 2.66 -1.74 -5.75
C GLY A 258 1.70 -1.24 -4.67
N GLY A 259 0.80 -0.34 -5.04
CA GLY A 259 -0.09 0.37 -4.11
C GLY A 259 0.57 1.55 -3.41
N CYS A 260 -0.25 2.49 -2.95
CA CYS A 260 0.19 3.78 -2.41
C CYS A 260 -0.04 3.94 -0.89
N GLY A 261 -0.61 2.95 -0.19
CA GLY A 261 -0.83 3.03 1.26
C GLY A 261 -1.97 3.96 1.69
N LEU A 262 -2.72 4.52 0.73
CA LEU A 262 -3.84 5.44 0.95
C LEU A 262 -5.07 4.90 0.23
N PRO A 263 -5.83 3.98 0.84
CA PRO A 263 -7.01 3.39 0.21
C PRO A 263 -8.17 4.38 0.15
N PHE A 264 -9.00 4.24 -0.89
CA PHE A 264 -10.36 4.78 -0.93
C PHE A 264 -11.33 3.69 -0.49
N THR A 265 -12.33 4.03 0.32
CA THR A 265 -13.37 3.08 0.76
C THR A 265 -14.71 3.80 0.73
N SER A 266 -15.73 3.10 0.24
CA SER A 266 -17.11 3.56 0.17
C SER A 266 -18.03 2.39 0.50
N GLU A 267 -19.20 2.68 1.05
CA GLU A 267 -20.26 1.70 1.30
C GLU A 267 -21.24 1.70 0.13
N LEU A 268 -21.73 0.51 -0.22
CA LEU A 268 -22.88 0.37 -1.12
C LEU A 268 -24.18 0.45 -0.30
N PRO A 269 -25.33 0.77 -0.93
CA PRO A 269 -26.64 0.85 -0.26
C PRO A 269 -27.02 -0.40 0.52
#